data_AF-A0A6M3K173-F1
#
_entry.id   AF-A0A6M3K173-F1
#
_cell.length_a   1.000
_cell.length_b   1.000
_cell.length_c   1.000
_cell.angle_alpha   90.00
_cell.angle_beta   90.00
_cell.angle_gamma   90.00
#
_symmetry.space_group_name_H-M   'P 1'
#
loop_
_entity.id
_entity.type
_entity.pdbx_description
1 polymer ?
#
loop_
_entity_poly.entity_id
_entity_poly.type
_entity_poly.pdbx_seq_one_letter_code
_entity_poly.pdbx_strand_id
1 'polypeptide(L)'
;AGRSNKERYCGAHECPVPDCLLGQTGKCKRKKSGMIIEKYSPRRIREAYEKREPHEPCVECIEERFFKGSFWYEKIPSVNPLTWRYAWRAGQKFLGRIRGRDFRLSVHPSDQLSVGGLKTILDNLETFEGFIPDVIVIDYADNLAPEDRKEEYRHQQNRTWKLLRSLSQERRCLVVTATQADAGSYDQTTLSKKNFSEDKRKYAHVTAMVGLNQTYDEKKARLMRLNMIVQREGEFYEEETVTVAQDLRRGRPLLFSF
;
A
#
# COMPACT_ATOMS: atom_id res chain seq x y z
N ALA A 1 2.35 -2.45 -17.79
CA ALA A 1 3.41 -3.10 -18.60
C ALA A 1 4.19 -4.19 -17.84
N GLY A 2 4.05 -4.31 -16.52
CA GLY A 2 4.56 -5.46 -15.74
C GLY A 2 6.09 -5.62 -15.71
N ARG A 3 6.84 -4.61 -16.16
CA ARG A 3 8.30 -4.61 -16.28
C ARG A 3 8.83 -3.28 -15.75
N SER A 4 10.02 -3.30 -15.15
CA SER A 4 10.73 -2.09 -14.74
C SER A 4 11.51 -1.50 -15.92
N ASN A 5 11.74 -0.19 -15.90
CA ASN A 5 12.74 0.45 -16.76
C ASN A 5 14.16 0.34 -16.18
N LYS A 6 14.31 -0.03 -14.90
CA LYS A 6 15.62 -0.21 -14.25
C LYS A 6 16.08 -1.66 -14.41
N GLU A 7 17.23 -1.85 -15.03
CA GLU A 7 17.78 -3.17 -15.38
C GLU A 7 17.94 -4.10 -14.17
N ARG A 8 18.39 -3.56 -13.02
CA ARG A 8 18.52 -4.31 -11.75
C ARG A 8 17.23 -5.01 -11.27
N TYR A 9 16.06 -4.57 -11.75
CA TYR A 9 14.75 -5.14 -11.40
C TYR A 9 14.20 -6.09 -12.47
N CYS A 10 14.90 -6.24 -13.59
CA CYS A 10 14.47 -7.05 -14.73
C CYS A 10 15.04 -8.48 -14.73
N GLY A 11 15.97 -8.78 -13.81
CA GLY A 11 16.49 -10.13 -13.61
C GLY A 11 15.46 -11.10 -13.04
N ALA A 12 15.72 -12.40 -13.25
CA ALA A 12 14.89 -13.47 -12.70
C ALA A 12 14.80 -13.36 -11.17
N HIS A 13 13.63 -13.68 -10.62
CA HIS A 13 13.39 -13.61 -9.18
C HIS A 13 12.16 -14.39 -8.75
N GLU A 14 12.03 -14.64 -7.46
CA GLU A 14 10.86 -15.29 -6.88
C GLU A 14 9.76 -14.28 -6.58
N CYS A 15 8.53 -14.64 -6.89
CA CYS A 15 7.33 -13.86 -6.58
C CYS A 15 6.41 -14.69 -5.69
N PRO A 16 5.84 -14.12 -4.61
CA PRO A 16 4.82 -14.81 -3.85
C PRO A 16 3.59 -15.05 -4.72
N VAL A 17 2.97 -16.21 -4.54
CA VAL A 17 1.70 -16.61 -5.15
C VAL A 17 0.74 -17.08 -4.06
N PRO A 18 -0.58 -16.90 -4.24
CA PRO A 18 -1.55 -17.26 -3.20
C PRO A 18 -1.58 -18.77 -2.98
N ASP A 19 -1.76 -19.17 -1.72
CA ASP A 19 -1.80 -20.57 -1.31
C ASP A 19 -2.65 -20.75 -0.04
N CYS A 20 -2.90 -22.00 0.35
CA CYS A 20 -3.65 -22.36 1.53
C CYS A 20 -2.75 -22.98 2.61
N LEU A 21 -2.77 -22.41 3.81
CA LEU A 21 -2.07 -22.93 4.99
C LEU A 21 -2.48 -24.37 5.34
N LEU A 22 -3.72 -24.77 5.08
CA LEU A 22 -4.18 -26.14 5.31
C LEU A 22 -3.46 -27.13 4.40
N GLY A 23 -3.16 -26.75 3.16
CA GLY A 23 -2.33 -27.55 2.25
C GLY A 23 -0.90 -27.65 2.76
N GLN A 24 -0.32 -26.54 3.19
CA GLN A 24 1.06 -26.49 3.70
C GLN A 24 1.25 -27.28 5.01
N THR A 25 0.21 -27.39 5.83
CA THR A 25 0.23 -28.13 7.10
C THR A 25 -0.22 -29.59 6.97
N GLY A 26 -0.57 -30.05 5.76
CA GLY A 26 -1.11 -31.39 5.52
C GLY A 26 -2.51 -31.63 6.11
N LYS A 27 -3.21 -30.56 6.53
CA LYS A 27 -4.55 -30.61 7.15
C LYS A 27 -5.70 -30.44 6.14
N CYS A 28 -5.38 -30.25 4.86
CA CYS A 28 -6.37 -30.08 3.81
C CYS A 28 -7.12 -31.40 3.54
N LYS A 29 -8.46 -31.34 3.50
CA LYS A 29 -9.31 -32.49 3.20
C LYS A 29 -9.48 -32.75 1.69
N ARG A 30 -9.30 -31.73 0.85
CA ARG A 30 -9.49 -31.82 -0.62
C ARG A 30 -8.20 -32.23 -1.35
N LYS A 31 -7.07 -31.68 -0.93
CA LYS A 31 -5.74 -31.98 -1.48
C LYS A 31 -4.92 -32.71 -0.42
N LYS A 32 -4.56 -33.97 -0.68
CA LYS A 32 -3.57 -34.67 0.14
C LYS A 32 -2.19 -34.13 -0.18
N SER A 33 -1.58 -33.46 0.77
CA SER A 33 -0.21 -32.96 0.70
C SER A 33 0.54 -33.38 1.95
N GLY A 34 1.86 -33.59 1.82
CA GLY A 34 2.73 -33.73 2.98
C GLY A 34 2.71 -32.46 3.82
N MET A 35 3.02 -32.59 5.10
CA MET A 35 3.24 -31.43 5.96
C MET A 35 4.60 -30.81 5.62
N ILE A 36 4.59 -29.53 5.25
CA ILE A 36 5.77 -28.72 4.92
C ILE A 36 6.13 -27.82 6.11
N ILE A 37 5.10 -27.26 6.75
CA ILE A 37 5.23 -26.43 7.94
C ILE A 37 4.19 -26.84 8.98
N GLU A 38 4.51 -26.66 10.25
CA GLU A 38 3.57 -26.92 11.35
C GLU A 38 2.56 -25.79 11.54
N LYS A 39 3.01 -24.54 11.32
CA LYS A 39 2.25 -23.31 11.50
C LYS A 39 2.74 -22.23 10.54
N TYR A 40 1.88 -21.25 10.27
CA TYR A 40 2.20 -20.12 9.41
C TYR A 40 3.44 -19.38 9.91
N SER A 41 4.41 -19.19 9.02
CA SER A 41 5.61 -18.40 9.25
C SER A 41 6.25 -18.09 7.90
N PRO A 42 6.37 -16.80 7.51
CA PRO A 42 7.02 -16.44 6.26
C PRO A 42 8.44 -17.00 6.14
N ARG A 43 9.18 -17.03 7.25
CA ARG A 43 10.51 -17.63 7.35
C ARG A 43 10.50 -19.12 7.08
N ARG A 44 9.62 -19.90 7.73
CA ARG A 44 9.57 -21.37 7.52
C ARG A 44 9.15 -21.72 6.09
N ILE A 45 8.20 -20.97 5.51
CA ILE A 45 7.78 -21.12 4.10
C ILE A 45 8.96 -20.87 3.16
N ARG A 46 9.74 -19.82 3.44
CA ARG A 46 10.96 -19.51 2.69
C ARG A 46 11.99 -20.65 2.77
N GLU A 47 12.29 -21.13 3.98
CA GLU A 47 13.23 -22.23 4.22
C GLU A 47 12.78 -23.51 3.49
N ALA A 48 11.50 -23.85 3.53
CA ALA A 48 10.95 -25.02 2.83
C ALA A 48 11.05 -24.91 1.30
N TYR A 49 10.77 -23.71 0.75
CA TYR A 49 10.93 -23.45 -0.68
C TYR A 49 12.40 -23.55 -1.11
N GLU A 50 13.34 -23.03 -0.31
CA GLU A 50 14.79 -23.11 -0.59
C GLU A 50 15.31 -24.56 -0.54
N LYS A 51 14.76 -25.39 0.35
CA LYS A 51 15.01 -26.84 0.42
C LYS A 51 14.36 -27.64 -0.72
N ARG A 52 13.56 -26.99 -1.57
CA ARG A 52 12.79 -27.60 -2.67
C ARG A 52 11.86 -28.70 -2.19
N GLU A 53 11.21 -28.48 -1.05
CA GLU A 53 10.18 -29.40 -0.58
C GLU A 53 9.05 -29.50 -1.62
N PRO A 54 8.55 -30.70 -1.92
CA PRO A 54 7.54 -30.90 -2.94
C PRO A 54 6.22 -30.27 -2.50
N HIS A 55 5.87 -29.15 -3.11
CA HIS A 55 4.62 -28.45 -2.86
C HIS A 55 4.10 -27.79 -4.12
N GLU A 56 2.78 -27.83 -4.27
CA GLU A 56 2.09 -27.14 -5.34
C GLU A 56 0.99 -26.28 -4.71
N PRO A 57 1.05 -24.95 -4.90
CA PRO A 57 0.11 -24.02 -4.27
C PRO A 57 -1.33 -24.28 -4.73
N CYS A 58 -2.29 -24.08 -3.84
CA CYS A 58 -3.70 -24.32 -4.10
C CYS A 58 -4.59 -23.21 -3.54
N VAL A 59 -5.50 -22.71 -4.39
CA VAL A 59 -6.48 -21.67 -4.07
C VAL A 59 -7.91 -22.07 -4.42
N GLU A 60 -8.17 -23.36 -4.64
CA GLU A 60 -9.48 -23.86 -5.05
C GLU A 60 -10.61 -23.43 -4.10
N CYS A 61 -10.31 -23.31 -2.81
CA CYS A 61 -11.27 -22.97 -1.78
C CYS A 61 -11.26 -21.48 -1.39
N ILE A 62 -10.68 -20.56 -2.19
CA ILE A 62 -10.42 -19.17 -1.77
C ILE A 62 -11.67 -18.41 -1.30
N GLU A 63 -12.85 -18.75 -1.82
CA GLU A 63 -14.14 -18.14 -1.45
C GLU A 63 -14.81 -18.83 -0.24
N GLU A 64 -14.22 -19.91 0.27
CA GLU A 64 -14.78 -20.74 1.31
C GLU A 64 -14.30 -20.32 2.71
N ARG A 65 -15.19 -20.37 3.70
CA ARG A 65 -14.88 -19.95 5.09
C ARG A 65 -13.73 -20.70 5.75
N PHE A 66 -13.46 -21.93 5.33
CA PHE A 66 -12.40 -22.76 5.90
C PHE A 66 -11.04 -22.51 5.23
N PHE A 67 -10.97 -21.71 4.16
CA PHE A 67 -9.70 -21.31 3.57
C PHE A 67 -8.88 -20.52 4.57
N LYS A 68 -7.60 -20.87 4.67
CA LYS A 68 -6.64 -20.18 5.51
C LYS A 68 -5.55 -19.69 4.60
N GLY A 69 -5.55 -18.39 4.34
CA GLY A 69 -4.60 -17.78 3.43
C GLY A 69 -3.16 -18.02 3.85
N SER A 70 -2.33 -18.27 2.86
CA SER A 70 -0.88 -18.33 2.94
C SER A 70 -0.32 -17.96 1.57
N PHE A 71 0.96 -18.23 1.37
CA PHE A 71 1.64 -17.99 0.12
C PHE A 71 2.68 -19.07 -0.15
N TRP A 72 2.99 -19.24 -1.42
CA TRP A 72 4.17 -19.97 -1.90
C TRP A 72 4.97 -19.09 -2.86
N TYR A 73 5.96 -19.64 -3.54
CA TYR A 73 6.76 -18.90 -4.52
C TYR A 73 6.67 -19.49 -5.92
N GLU A 74 6.70 -18.61 -6.91
CA GLU A 74 6.89 -18.91 -8.32
C GLU A 74 8.14 -18.17 -8.83
N LYS A 75 8.88 -18.79 -9.75
CA LYS A 75 10.01 -18.14 -10.42
C LYS A 75 9.52 -17.29 -11.59
N ILE A 76 9.78 -15.99 -11.50
CA ILE A 76 9.60 -15.04 -12.59
C ILE A 76 10.89 -15.02 -13.42
N PRO A 77 10.80 -15.27 -14.75
CA PRO A 77 11.98 -15.22 -15.62
C PRO A 77 12.50 -13.78 -15.79
N SER A 78 13.74 -13.66 -16.27
CA SER A 78 14.28 -12.36 -16.65
C SER A 78 13.51 -11.78 -17.84
N VAL A 79 13.41 -10.46 -17.87
CA VAL A 79 12.74 -9.71 -18.93
C VAL A 79 13.64 -8.59 -19.41
N ASN A 80 13.41 -8.10 -20.62
CA ASN A 80 14.08 -6.88 -21.07
C ASN A 80 13.48 -5.65 -20.37
N PRO A 81 14.30 -4.63 -20.06
CA PRO A 81 13.83 -3.37 -19.50
C PRO A 81 12.70 -2.74 -20.32
N LEU A 82 11.78 -2.09 -19.61
CA LEU A 82 10.67 -1.37 -20.22
C LEU A 82 11.19 -0.16 -20.99
N THR A 83 11.00 -0.16 -22.30
CA THR A 83 11.32 1.02 -23.13
C THR A 83 10.19 2.05 -23.06
N TRP A 84 10.54 3.32 -23.27
CA TRP A 84 9.56 4.41 -23.31
C TRP A 84 8.47 4.17 -24.34
N ARG A 85 8.79 3.56 -25.50
CA ARG A 85 7.81 3.23 -26.56
C ARG A 85 6.77 2.24 -26.06
N TYR A 86 7.20 1.18 -25.35
CA TYR A 86 6.28 0.21 -24.75
C TYR A 86 5.45 0.84 -23.63
N ALA A 87 6.08 1.66 -22.78
CA ALA A 87 5.39 2.38 -21.71
C ALA A 87 4.30 3.30 -22.28
N TRP A 88 4.62 4.10 -23.31
CA TRP A 88 3.69 4.99 -23.98
C TRP A 88 2.53 4.22 -24.62
N ARG A 89 2.79 3.15 -25.39
CA ARG A 89 1.72 2.32 -25.98
C ARG A 89 0.82 1.69 -24.91
N ALA A 90 1.40 1.21 -23.80
CA ALA A 90 0.63 0.67 -22.69
C ALA A 90 -0.21 1.76 -22.00
N GLY A 91 0.35 2.96 -21.85
CA GLY A 91 -0.35 4.14 -21.33
C GLY A 91 -1.54 4.53 -22.22
N GLN A 92 -1.36 4.59 -23.54
CA GLN A 92 -2.45 4.87 -24.49
C GLN A 92 -3.57 3.81 -24.40
N LYS A 93 -3.22 2.53 -24.27
CA LYS A 93 -4.21 1.47 -24.04
C LYS A 93 -4.94 1.63 -22.70
N PHE A 94 -4.24 2.06 -21.66
CA PHE A 94 -4.83 2.32 -20.34
C PHE A 94 -5.80 3.52 -20.42
N LEU A 95 -5.37 4.64 -21.01
CA LEU A 95 -6.19 5.82 -21.25
C LEU A 95 -7.45 5.48 -22.07
N GLY A 96 -7.31 4.67 -23.12
CA GLY A 96 -8.44 4.21 -23.92
C GLY A 96 -9.44 3.31 -23.18
N ARG A 97 -9.04 2.68 -22.07
CA ARG A 97 -9.91 1.84 -21.22
C ARG A 97 -10.65 2.65 -20.16
N ILE A 98 -10.04 3.71 -19.64
CA ILE A 98 -10.60 4.51 -18.54
C ILE A 98 -11.56 5.60 -19.02
N ARG A 99 -12.20 5.43 -20.19
CA ARG A 99 -13.09 6.42 -20.85
C ARG A 99 -13.91 7.23 -19.83
N GLY A 100 -13.66 8.55 -19.76
CA GLY A 100 -14.35 9.48 -18.87
C GLY A 100 -13.71 9.67 -17.49
N ARG A 101 -12.59 9.01 -17.17
CA ARG A 101 -11.83 9.23 -15.93
C ARG A 101 -10.54 9.96 -16.25
N ASP A 102 -10.49 11.20 -15.80
CA ASP A 102 -9.34 12.07 -15.97
C ASP A 102 -8.37 11.93 -14.79
N PHE A 103 -7.07 12.04 -15.09
CA PHE A 103 -6.01 12.06 -14.11
C PHE A 103 -5.20 13.34 -14.30
N ARG A 104 -4.89 14.03 -13.19
CA ARG A 104 -4.03 15.22 -13.18
C ARG A 104 -2.89 14.98 -12.22
N LEU A 105 -1.68 15.34 -12.66
CA LEU A 105 -0.47 15.27 -11.87
C LEU A 105 0.09 16.69 -11.73
N SER A 106 0.21 17.15 -10.50
CA SER A 106 0.86 18.41 -10.17
C SER A 106 2.07 18.12 -9.30
N VAL A 107 3.25 18.62 -9.69
CA VAL A 107 4.52 18.35 -9.01
C VAL A 107 5.05 19.66 -8.45
N HIS A 108 5.37 19.66 -7.16
CA HIS A 108 5.86 20.83 -6.44
C HIS A 108 7.11 20.47 -5.66
N PRO A 109 8.10 21.38 -5.53
CA PRO A 109 9.21 21.18 -4.60
C PRO A 109 8.70 21.10 -3.16
N SER A 110 9.46 20.41 -2.30
CA SER A 110 9.15 20.31 -0.87
C SER A 110 9.01 21.68 -0.21
N ASP A 111 8.07 21.82 0.73
CA ASP A 111 7.83 23.07 1.48
C ASP A 111 7.46 24.30 0.61
N GLN A 112 6.96 24.08 -0.61
CA GLN A 112 6.46 25.16 -1.47
C GLN A 112 4.94 25.22 -1.58
N LEU A 113 4.24 24.09 -1.42
CA LEU A 113 2.79 24.01 -1.58
C LEU A 113 2.11 23.92 -0.22
N SER A 114 1.26 24.89 0.11
CA SER A 114 0.34 24.84 1.25
C SER A 114 -1.01 24.24 0.87
N VAL A 115 -1.89 23.99 1.85
CA VAL A 115 -3.26 23.52 1.58
C VAL A 115 -4.07 24.60 0.87
N GLY A 116 -3.84 25.88 1.19
CA GLY A 116 -4.39 27.02 0.45
C GLY A 116 -3.96 27.02 -1.01
N GLY A 117 -2.67 26.80 -1.29
CA GLY A 117 -2.17 26.66 -2.66
C GLY A 117 -2.79 25.47 -3.41
N LEU A 118 -2.98 24.34 -2.72
CA LEU A 118 -3.68 23.18 -3.27
C LEU A 118 -5.13 23.52 -3.65
N LYS A 119 -5.86 24.27 -2.81
CA LYS A 119 -7.22 24.74 -3.11
C LYS A 119 -7.25 25.57 -4.39
N THR A 120 -6.34 26.53 -4.54
CA THR A 120 -6.23 27.36 -5.75
C THR A 120 -5.98 26.53 -7.01
N ILE A 121 -5.11 25.50 -6.93
CA ILE A 121 -4.87 24.59 -8.07
C ILE A 121 -6.16 23.86 -8.44
N LEU A 122 -6.89 23.33 -7.44
CA LEU A 122 -8.16 22.63 -7.67
C LEU A 122 -9.23 23.55 -8.25
N ASP A 123 -9.34 24.80 -7.77
CA ASP A 123 -10.28 25.80 -8.30
C ASP A 123 -9.97 26.13 -9.76
N ASN A 124 -8.70 26.24 -10.12
CA ASN A 124 -8.28 26.47 -11.50
C ASN A 124 -8.60 25.27 -12.41
N LEU A 125 -8.33 24.05 -11.94
CA LEU A 125 -8.66 22.83 -12.69
C LEU A 125 -10.17 22.71 -12.94
N GLU A 126 -10.98 23.02 -11.92
CA GLU A 126 -12.43 23.04 -12.03
C GLU A 126 -12.91 24.13 -13.00
N THR A 127 -12.40 25.35 -12.86
CA THR A 127 -12.86 26.51 -13.64
C THR A 127 -12.44 26.44 -15.11
N PHE A 128 -11.18 26.10 -15.39
CA PHE A 128 -10.62 26.19 -16.74
C PHE A 128 -10.68 24.87 -17.50
N GLU A 129 -10.66 23.73 -16.79
CA GLU A 129 -10.66 22.40 -17.41
C GLU A 129 -11.95 21.60 -17.13
N GLY A 130 -12.84 22.10 -16.26
CA GLY A 130 -14.02 21.35 -15.82
C GLY A 130 -13.66 20.09 -15.01
N PHE A 131 -12.44 20.01 -14.48
CA PHE A 131 -11.94 18.82 -13.80
C PHE A 131 -12.26 18.87 -12.31
N ILE A 132 -13.14 17.97 -11.86
CA ILE A 132 -13.55 17.82 -10.46
C ILE A 132 -13.07 16.45 -9.96
N PRO A 133 -12.09 16.39 -9.04
CA PRO A 133 -11.54 15.11 -8.60
C PRO A 133 -12.42 14.43 -7.53
N ASP A 134 -12.73 13.15 -7.76
CA ASP A 134 -13.30 12.28 -6.71
C ASP A 134 -12.26 11.86 -5.66
N VAL A 135 -10.98 11.83 -6.06
CA VAL A 135 -9.86 11.41 -5.21
C VAL A 135 -8.68 12.36 -5.39
N ILE A 136 -8.15 12.84 -4.27
CA ILE A 136 -6.95 13.67 -4.20
C ILE A 136 -5.88 12.88 -3.45
N VAL A 137 -4.73 12.65 -4.08
CA VAL A 137 -3.59 11.95 -3.48
C VAL A 137 -2.46 12.94 -3.25
N ILE A 138 -1.95 13.01 -2.01
CA ILE A 138 -0.89 13.92 -1.59
C ILE A 138 0.29 13.09 -1.06
N ASP A 139 1.47 13.30 -1.64
CA ASP A 139 2.72 12.66 -1.25
C ASP A 139 3.72 13.71 -0.75
N TYR A 140 3.83 13.98 0.56
CA TYR A 140 3.00 13.55 1.69
C TYR A 140 2.68 14.76 2.58
N ALA A 141 1.59 14.70 3.36
CA ALA A 141 1.02 15.85 4.08
C ALA A 141 2.00 16.59 5.00
N ASP A 142 2.87 15.87 5.71
CA ASP A 142 3.82 16.48 6.63
C ASP A 142 4.88 17.35 5.92
N ASN A 143 5.05 17.23 4.59
CA ASN A 143 5.95 18.04 3.75
C ASN A 143 5.29 19.26 3.10
N LEU A 144 3.99 19.47 3.32
CA LEU A 144 3.31 20.67 2.83
C LEU A 144 3.82 21.90 3.59
N ALA A 145 3.88 23.02 2.88
CA ALA A 145 4.23 24.30 3.50
C ALA A 145 3.17 24.70 4.54
N PRO A 146 3.58 25.27 5.68
CA PRO A 146 2.64 25.76 6.67
C PRO A 146 1.86 26.97 6.13
N GLU A 147 0.60 27.10 6.54
CA GLU A 147 -0.19 28.31 6.24
C GLU A 147 0.34 29.55 6.96
N ASP A 148 0.92 29.38 8.15
CA ASP A 148 1.56 30.45 8.92
C ASP A 148 2.90 29.96 9.48
N ARG A 149 3.99 30.52 8.96
CA ARG A 149 5.36 30.20 9.38
C ARG A 149 5.73 30.71 10.77
N LYS A 150 4.90 31.58 11.38
CA LYS A 150 5.12 32.11 12.73
C LYS A 150 4.66 31.14 13.82
N GLU A 151 3.77 30.21 13.50
CA GLU A 151 3.31 29.19 14.45
C GLU A 151 4.44 28.21 14.79
N GLU A 152 4.38 27.59 15.98
CA GLU A 152 5.26 26.46 16.28
C GLU A 152 4.93 25.27 15.35
N TYR A 153 5.94 24.50 14.95
CA TYR A 153 5.81 23.41 13.99
C TYR A 153 4.69 22.40 14.32
N ARG A 154 4.46 22.05 15.59
CA ARG A 154 3.35 21.18 15.99
C ARG A 154 1.98 21.78 15.70
N HIS A 155 1.82 23.09 15.92
CA HIS A 155 0.59 23.79 15.60
C HIS A 155 0.36 23.88 14.08
N GLN A 156 1.43 24.11 13.32
CA GLN A 156 1.41 24.07 11.87
C GLN A 156 0.93 22.71 11.34
N GLN A 157 1.50 21.61 11.83
CA GLN A 157 1.09 20.26 11.45
C GLN A 157 -0.40 20.02 11.77
N ASN A 158 -0.83 20.29 13.00
CA ASN A 158 -2.25 20.16 13.34
C ASN A 158 -3.17 21.01 12.45
N ARG A 159 -2.74 22.21 12.04
CA ARG A 159 -3.50 23.08 11.13
C ARG A 159 -3.57 22.48 9.72
N THR A 160 -2.47 21.99 9.17
CA THR A 160 -2.43 21.29 7.88
C THR A 160 -3.43 20.13 7.84
N TRP A 161 -3.41 19.26 8.85
CA TRP A 161 -4.29 18.09 8.91
C TRP A 161 -5.78 18.47 9.06
N LYS A 162 -6.10 19.53 9.82
CA LYS A 162 -7.46 20.08 9.87
C LYS A 162 -7.93 20.61 8.52
N LEU A 163 -7.07 21.33 7.81
CA LEU A 163 -7.41 21.91 6.51
C LEU A 163 -7.59 20.84 5.44
N LEU A 164 -6.79 19.76 5.44
CA LEU A 164 -7.00 18.60 4.57
C LEU A 164 -8.34 17.91 4.85
N ARG A 165 -8.74 17.79 6.13
CA ARG A 165 -10.09 17.31 6.48
C ARG A 165 -11.17 18.24 5.95
N SER A 166 -11.04 19.55 6.16
CA SER A 166 -11.97 20.56 5.63
C SER A 166 -12.11 20.44 4.11
N LEU A 167 -10.99 20.32 3.38
CA LEU A 167 -10.96 20.13 1.94
C LEU A 167 -11.78 18.91 1.50
N SER A 168 -11.60 17.76 2.17
CA SER A 168 -12.36 16.54 1.88
C SER A 168 -13.88 16.73 2.05
N GLN A 169 -14.29 17.51 3.04
CA GLN A 169 -15.69 17.77 3.37
C GLN A 169 -16.31 18.80 2.41
N GLU A 170 -15.61 19.90 2.15
CA GLU A 170 -16.03 20.97 1.25
C GLU A 170 -16.24 20.42 -0.18
N ARG A 171 -15.27 19.63 -0.66
CA ARG A 171 -15.28 19.08 -2.03
C ARG A 171 -15.97 17.73 -2.17
N ARG A 172 -16.39 17.11 -1.07
CA ARG A 172 -17.00 15.76 -1.05
C ARG A 172 -16.16 14.71 -1.79
N CYS A 173 -14.84 14.75 -1.59
CA CYS A 173 -13.88 13.86 -2.25
C CYS A 173 -13.05 13.08 -1.23
N LEU A 174 -12.42 11.99 -1.67
CA LEU A 174 -11.48 11.23 -0.86
C LEU A 174 -10.10 11.90 -0.91
N VAL A 175 -9.60 12.38 0.22
CA VAL A 175 -8.23 12.86 0.36
C VAL A 175 -7.37 11.74 0.97
N VAL A 176 -6.37 11.27 0.23
CA VAL A 176 -5.41 10.25 0.66
C VAL A 176 -4.03 10.88 0.79
N THR A 177 -3.37 10.65 1.92
CA THR A 177 -2.00 11.10 2.16
C THR A 177 -1.22 10.08 2.97
N ALA A 178 0.11 10.21 2.97
CA ALA A 178 1.00 9.51 3.89
C ALA A 178 1.44 10.40 5.06
N THR A 179 1.91 9.77 6.14
CA THR A 179 2.60 10.35 7.30
C THR A 179 3.68 9.38 7.74
N GLN A 180 4.72 9.87 8.40
CA GLN A 180 5.75 9.00 8.98
C GLN A 180 5.32 8.50 10.38
N ALA A 181 5.73 7.29 10.73
CA ALA A 181 5.66 6.79 12.10
C ALA A 181 6.86 7.33 12.91
N ASP A 182 6.79 7.22 14.24
CA ASP A 182 7.86 7.64 15.14
C ASP A 182 9.03 6.65 15.17
N ALA A 183 10.15 7.02 15.79
CA ALA A 183 11.28 6.12 15.95
C ALA A 183 10.94 4.87 16.78
N GLY A 184 10.00 4.97 17.74
CA GLY A 184 9.54 3.84 18.53
C GLY A 184 8.79 2.77 17.73
N SER A 185 8.38 3.08 16.49
CA SER A 185 7.77 2.10 15.58
C SER A 185 8.75 1.06 15.03
N TYR A 186 10.05 1.36 14.99
CA TYR A 186 11.04 0.44 14.42
C TYR A 186 11.19 -0.87 15.21
N ASP A 187 10.87 -0.83 16.51
CA ASP A 187 10.93 -1.98 17.41
C ASP A 187 9.58 -2.71 17.55
N GLN A 188 8.52 -2.21 16.90
CA GLN A 188 7.18 -2.78 16.99
C GLN A 188 6.85 -3.65 15.77
N THR A 189 6.13 -4.74 16.02
CA THR A 189 5.66 -5.65 14.95
C THR A 189 4.39 -5.15 14.27
N THR A 190 3.57 -4.38 14.98
CA THR A 190 2.32 -3.79 14.50
C THR A 190 2.18 -2.38 15.07
N LEU A 191 1.99 -1.40 14.21
CA LEU A 191 1.78 0.00 14.55
C LEU A 191 0.48 0.19 15.32
N SER A 192 0.51 1.04 16.34
CA SER A 192 -0.65 1.43 17.14
C SER A 192 -0.83 2.95 17.13
N LYS A 193 -1.88 3.45 17.80
CA LYS A 193 -2.07 4.89 18.02
C LYS A 193 -0.89 5.55 18.77
N LYS A 194 0.00 4.79 19.40
CA LYS A 194 1.19 5.37 20.06
C LYS A 194 2.27 5.80 19.06
N ASN A 195 2.20 5.34 17.82
CA ASN A 195 3.26 5.52 16.82
C ASN A 195 2.98 6.69 15.86
N PHE A 196 3.13 7.92 16.34
CA PHE A 196 2.99 9.13 15.51
C PHE A 196 4.26 9.98 15.52
N SER A 197 4.65 10.47 14.35
CA SER A 197 5.62 11.56 14.27
C SER A 197 4.95 12.91 14.51
N GLU A 198 5.69 13.82 15.15
CA GLU A 198 5.38 15.26 15.33
C GLU A 198 4.17 15.60 16.19
N ASP A 199 2.97 15.16 15.81
CA ASP A 199 1.72 15.53 16.48
C ASP A 199 0.67 14.41 16.45
N LYS A 200 0.23 13.95 17.62
CA LYS A 200 -0.85 12.95 17.77
C LYS A 200 -2.21 13.44 17.28
N ARG A 201 -2.42 14.76 17.19
CA ARG A 201 -3.70 15.36 16.80
C ARG A 201 -4.06 15.03 15.35
N LYS A 202 -3.10 14.57 14.53
CA LYS A 202 -3.34 13.99 13.20
C LYS A 202 -4.49 12.97 13.22
N TYR A 203 -4.49 12.08 14.22
CA TYR A 203 -5.53 11.05 14.39
C TYR A 203 -6.94 11.62 14.61
N ALA A 204 -7.05 12.80 15.20
CA ALA A 204 -8.33 13.44 15.46
C ALA A 204 -8.95 14.08 14.20
N HIS A 205 -8.21 14.15 13.08
CA HIS A 205 -8.66 14.81 11.84
C HIS A 205 -8.95 13.82 10.71
N VAL A 206 -8.29 12.66 10.69
CA VAL A 206 -8.54 11.60 9.70
C VAL A 206 -9.87 10.87 9.94
N THR A 207 -10.44 10.28 8.87
CA THR A 207 -11.56 9.33 8.96
C THR A 207 -11.09 7.90 9.15
N ALA A 208 -9.99 7.56 8.49
CA ALA A 208 -9.32 6.28 8.55
C ALA A 208 -7.81 6.49 8.49
N MET A 209 -7.05 5.66 9.20
CA MET A 209 -5.60 5.58 9.09
C MET A 209 -5.17 4.13 9.10
N VAL A 210 -4.36 3.76 8.10
CA VAL A 210 -3.85 2.40 7.91
C VAL A 210 -2.38 2.37 8.25
N GLY A 211 -1.98 1.47 9.14
CA GLY A 211 -0.58 1.17 9.43
C GLY A 211 0.01 0.22 8.40
N LEU A 212 1.24 0.51 7.95
CA LEU A 212 2.01 -0.34 7.05
C LEU A 212 3.11 -1.04 7.84
N ASN A 213 2.93 -2.33 8.11
CA ASN A 213 3.82 -3.12 8.95
C ASN A 213 4.60 -4.13 8.12
N GLN A 214 5.91 -4.20 8.31
CA GLN A 214 6.73 -5.16 7.57
C GLN A 214 7.98 -5.53 8.37
N THR A 215 8.00 -6.76 8.89
CA THR A 215 9.19 -7.36 9.50
C THR A 215 10.22 -7.72 8.44
N TYR A 216 11.45 -8.03 8.87
CA TYR A 216 12.51 -8.45 7.97
C TYR A 216 12.18 -9.71 7.16
N ASP A 217 11.58 -10.72 7.80
CA ASP A 217 11.18 -11.97 7.14
C ASP A 217 10.03 -11.74 6.14
N GLU A 218 9.07 -10.87 6.48
CA GLU A 218 8.01 -10.46 5.56
C GLU A 218 8.56 -9.69 4.37
N LYS A 219 9.52 -8.78 4.59
CA LYS A 219 10.18 -8.04 3.51
C LYS A 219 10.91 -8.97 2.54
N LYS A 220 11.61 -9.99 3.06
CA LYS A 220 12.23 -11.04 2.25
C LYS A 220 11.20 -11.85 1.47
N ALA A 221 10.07 -12.17 2.09
CA ALA A 221 8.94 -12.85 1.46
C ALA A 221 8.11 -11.96 0.54
N ARG A 222 8.39 -10.64 0.51
CA ARG A 222 7.62 -9.61 -0.20
C ARG A 222 6.17 -9.50 0.25
N LEU A 223 5.96 -9.61 1.56
CA LEU A 223 4.70 -9.44 2.24
C LEU A 223 4.72 -8.16 3.07
N MET A 224 3.54 -7.59 3.31
CA MET A 224 3.31 -6.47 4.23
C MET A 224 2.00 -6.72 4.95
N ARG A 225 1.88 -6.28 6.19
CA ARG A 225 0.65 -6.34 6.97
C ARG A 225 0.05 -4.94 7.10
N LEU A 226 -1.23 -4.83 6.78
CA LEU A 226 -2.02 -3.62 6.92
C LEU A 226 -2.91 -3.76 8.16
N ASN A 227 -2.90 -2.78 9.06
CA ASN A 227 -3.86 -2.72 10.17
C ASN A 227 -4.57 -1.36 10.19
N MET A 228 -5.77 -1.32 10.78
CA MET A 228 -6.45 -0.07 11.05
C MET A 228 -5.90 0.53 12.34
N ILE A 229 -5.36 1.75 12.28
CA ILE A 229 -4.92 2.52 13.46
C ILE A 229 -6.06 3.42 13.94
N VAL A 230 -6.76 4.07 13.01
CA VAL A 230 -7.92 4.92 13.31
C VAL A 230 -9.01 4.57 12.31
N GLN A 231 -10.25 4.48 12.78
CA GLN A 231 -11.45 4.41 11.96
C GLN A 231 -12.57 5.11 12.73
N ARG A 232 -13.24 6.07 12.08
CA ARG A 232 -14.35 6.81 12.71
C ARG A 232 -15.67 6.03 12.72
N GLU A 233 -15.89 5.22 11.70
CA GLU A 233 -17.14 4.49 11.49
C GLU A 233 -16.85 3.00 11.33
N GLY A 234 -17.47 2.17 12.16
CA GLY A 234 -17.25 0.73 12.19
C GLY A 234 -16.29 0.28 13.29
N GLU A 235 -16.40 -0.99 13.65
CA GLU A 235 -15.52 -1.65 14.60
C GLU A 235 -14.21 -2.06 13.92
N PHE A 236 -13.10 -1.94 14.65
CA PHE A 236 -11.79 -2.42 14.23
C PHE A 236 -10.96 -2.77 15.46
N TYR A 237 -9.99 -3.66 15.26
CA TYR A 237 -8.98 -4.01 16.24
C TYR A 237 -7.61 -3.69 15.65
N GLU A 238 -6.77 -2.97 16.39
CA GLU A 238 -5.45 -2.52 15.90
C GLU A 238 -4.52 -3.71 15.63
N GLU A 239 -4.75 -4.84 16.31
CA GLU A 239 -4.01 -6.09 16.19
C GLU A 239 -4.42 -6.93 14.98
N GLU A 240 -5.64 -6.71 14.45
CA GLU A 240 -6.10 -7.40 13.26
C GLU A 240 -5.41 -6.83 12.03
N THR A 241 -4.81 -7.72 11.24
CA THR A 241 -4.02 -7.36 10.06
C THR A 241 -4.48 -8.13 8.85
N VAL A 242 -4.44 -7.47 7.70
CA VAL A 242 -4.53 -8.10 6.38
C VAL A 242 -3.13 -8.19 5.81
N THR A 243 -2.72 -9.39 5.40
CA THR A 243 -1.43 -9.58 4.73
C THR A 243 -1.60 -9.30 3.24
N VAL A 244 -0.74 -8.46 2.67
CA VAL A 244 -0.68 -8.17 1.25
C VAL A 244 0.64 -8.64 0.67
N ALA A 245 0.56 -9.37 -0.44
CA ALA A 245 1.74 -9.78 -1.20
C ALA A 245 2.06 -8.74 -2.28
N GLN A 246 3.35 -8.46 -2.47
CA GLN A 246 3.84 -7.39 -3.34
C GLN A 246 4.94 -7.87 -4.27
N ASP A 247 5.07 -7.21 -5.42
CA ASP A 247 6.22 -7.32 -6.30
C ASP A 247 6.62 -5.94 -6.82
N LEU A 248 7.32 -5.21 -5.95
CA LEU A 248 7.78 -3.86 -6.25
C LEU A 248 8.81 -3.82 -7.38
N ARG A 249 9.52 -4.92 -7.66
CA ARG A 249 10.43 -5.00 -8.82
C ARG A 249 9.68 -4.83 -10.14
N ARG A 250 8.45 -5.35 -10.22
CA ARG A 250 7.57 -5.19 -11.39
C ARG A 250 6.59 -4.01 -11.25
N GLY A 251 6.72 -3.19 -10.20
CA GLY A 251 5.80 -2.10 -9.92
C GLY A 251 4.39 -2.58 -9.56
N ARG A 252 4.27 -3.75 -8.92
CA ARG A 252 3.00 -4.31 -8.44
C ARG A 252 2.95 -4.20 -6.91
N PRO A 253 2.38 -3.13 -6.35
CA PRO A 253 2.28 -2.97 -4.89
C PRO A 253 1.25 -3.92 -4.25
N LEU A 254 0.39 -4.55 -5.06
CA LEU A 254 -0.56 -5.56 -4.62
C LEU A 254 -0.64 -6.69 -5.67
N LEU A 255 -0.46 -7.92 -5.20
CA LEU A 255 -0.66 -9.15 -5.97
C LEU A 255 -1.94 -9.86 -5.53
N PHE A 256 -2.05 -10.11 -4.22
CA PHE A 256 -3.18 -10.71 -3.54
C PHE A 256 -3.11 -10.35 -2.05
N SER A 257 -4.18 -10.60 -1.32
CA SER A 257 -4.29 -10.38 0.12
C SER A 257 -4.98 -11.55 0.80
N PHE A 258 -4.69 -11.75 2.09
CA PHE A 258 -5.32 -12.78 2.91
C PHE A 258 -5.19 -12.50 4.41
#